data_AF-A0A928MVR0-F1
#
_entry.id   AF-A0A928MVR0-F1
#
_cell.length_a   1.000
_cell.length_b   1.000
_cell.length_c   1.000
_cell.angle_alpha   90.00
_cell.angle_beta   90.00
_cell.angle_gamma   90.00
#
_symmetry.space_group_name_H-M   'P 1'
#
loop_
_entity.id
_entity.type
_entity.pdbx_description
1 polymer ?
#
loop_
_entity_poly.entity_id
_entity_poly.type
_entity_poly.pdbx_seq_one_letter_code
_entity_poly.pdbx_strand_id
1 'polypeptide(L)'
;MKNIPEVKLGIIAVSRDCFPIGLSISRREAIVKAYGEGIYECPVTVENEKDALAALADVKANGVNALVVFLGNFGPETPETLLCQKFDGPVMYVAAAEGDGDLINGRGDAYCGMLNCSYNLKMRHLKAYIPEYPVGTADEIVEMIKEFIPVARGVIGVKNLKVITFGPRPQDFFACNAPIKGLYELGVEIEENSELDLLVAYKAHENDPRIDEVCADMAAEMGEGRYYPDLLKRMAQFEL
;
A
#
# COMPACT_ATOMS: atom_id res chain seq x y z
N MET A 1 21.06 -1.97 -3.77
CA MET A 1 19.88 -2.86 -3.91
C MET A 1 18.62 -1.98 -3.94
N LYS A 2 17.68 -2.15 -4.89
CA LYS A 2 16.41 -1.39 -4.86
C LYS A 2 15.43 -2.14 -3.94
N ASN A 3 15.36 -1.75 -2.67
CA ASN A 3 14.47 -2.36 -1.67
C ASN A 3 13.14 -1.61 -1.55
N ILE A 4 12.61 -1.13 -2.67
CA ILE A 4 11.37 -0.35 -2.71
C ILE A 4 10.23 -1.32 -3.05
N PRO A 5 9.20 -1.44 -2.21
CA PRO A 5 8.06 -2.30 -2.52
C PRO A 5 7.42 -1.93 -3.86
N GLU A 6 7.27 -2.92 -4.71
CA GLU A 6 6.56 -2.80 -5.98
C GLU A 6 5.05 -2.84 -5.73
N VAL A 7 4.33 -1.84 -6.25
CA VAL A 7 2.87 -1.74 -6.12
C VAL A 7 2.25 -2.28 -7.40
N LYS A 8 1.54 -3.39 -7.29
CA LYS A 8 0.74 -3.95 -8.38
C LYS A 8 -0.72 -3.59 -8.15
N LEU A 9 -1.18 -2.59 -8.90
CA LEU A 9 -2.54 -2.07 -8.82
C LEU A 9 -3.54 -3.01 -9.49
N GLY A 10 -4.72 -3.10 -8.92
CA GLY A 10 -5.90 -3.66 -9.57
C GLY A 10 -7.11 -2.78 -9.33
N ILE A 11 -8.05 -2.78 -10.28
CA ILE A 11 -9.32 -2.03 -10.17
C ILE A 11 -10.51 -2.99 -10.27
N ILE A 12 -11.45 -2.84 -9.34
CA ILE A 12 -12.74 -3.54 -9.33
C ILE A 12 -13.84 -2.47 -9.39
N ALA A 13 -14.78 -2.64 -10.31
CA ALA A 13 -15.99 -1.81 -10.36
C ALA A 13 -17.11 -2.45 -9.54
N VAL A 14 -17.93 -1.61 -8.90
CA VAL A 14 -19.13 -2.05 -8.19
C VAL A 14 -20.38 -1.47 -8.84
N SER A 15 -21.50 -2.19 -8.73
CA SER A 15 -22.79 -1.76 -9.24
C SER A 15 -23.92 -2.22 -8.34
N ARG A 16 -24.98 -1.42 -8.19
CA ARG A 16 -26.22 -1.86 -7.55
C ARG A 16 -27.24 -2.22 -8.61
N ASP A 17 -28.00 -3.28 -8.33
CA ASP A 17 -28.96 -3.93 -9.21
C ASP A 17 -30.06 -3.03 -9.80
N CYS A 18 -30.34 -1.89 -9.16
CA CYS A 18 -31.26 -0.88 -9.67
C CYS A 18 -30.65 0.05 -10.75
N PHE A 19 -29.35 -0.05 -11.01
CA PHE A 19 -28.63 0.71 -12.04
C PHE A 19 -28.06 -0.21 -13.13
N PRO A 20 -27.85 0.29 -14.36
CA PRO A 20 -27.25 -0.51 -15.41
C PRO A 20 -25.80 -0.91 -15.07
N ILE A 21 -25.52 -2.20 -14.93
CA ILE A 21 -24.16 -2.71 -14.68
C ILE A 21 -23.16 -2.27 -15.78
N GLY A 22 -23.64 -2.17 -17.02
CA GLY A 22 -22.85 -1.72 -18.18
C GLY A 22 -22.33 -0.28 -18.04
N LEU A 23 -23.00 0.56 -17.27
CA LEU A 23 -22.52 1.92 -16.95
C LEU A 23 -21.25 1.85 -16.10
N SER A 24 -21.23 0.99 -15.08
CA SER A 24 -20.07 0.82 -14.21
C SER A 24 -18.90 0.18 -14.96
N ILE A 25 -19.17 -0.80 -15.83
CA ILE A 25 -18.19 -1.44 -16.71
C ILE A 25 -17.53 -0.39 -17.64
N SER A 26 -18.33 0.35 -18.42
CA SER A 26 -17.80 1.31 -19.38
C SER A 26 -17.00 2.45 -18.73
N ARG A 27 -17.42 2.91 -17.54
CA ARG A 27 -16.68 3.91 -16.77
C ARG A 27 -15.35 3.37 -16.22
N ARG A 28 -15.31 2.10 -15.79
CA ARG A 28 -14.06 1.43 -15.37
C ARG A 28 -13.10 1.29 -16.55
N GLU A 29 -13.59 0.82 -17.69
CA GLU A 29 -12.81 0.71 -18.93
C GLU A 29 -12.21 2.06 -19.35
N ALA A 30 -12.97 3.16 -19.18
CA ALA A 30 -12.47 4.50 -19.45
C ALA A 30 -11.30 4.90 -18.53
N ILE A 31 -11.35 4.55 -17.24
CA ILE A 31 -10.25 4.78 -16.29
C ILE A 31 -9.02 3.96 -16.68
N VAL A 32 -9.19 2.66 -16.97
CA VAL A 32 -8.07 1.78 -17.37
C VAL A 32 -7.42 2.29 -18.65
N LYS A 33 -8.23 2.73 -19.62
CA LYS A 33 -7.75 3.33 -20.87
C LYS A 33 -6.99 4.64 -20.63
N ALA A 34 -7.49 5.51 -19.75
CA ALA A 34 -6.84 6.76 -19.39
C ALA A 34 -5.53 6.53 -18.61
N TYR A 35 -5.49 5.50 -17.76
CA TYR A 35 -4.31 5.13 -16.99
C TYR A 35 -3.19 4.58 -17.88
N GLY A 36 -3.55 3.75 -18.87
CA GLY A 36 -2.60 3.05 -19.72
C GLY A 36 -2.06 1.78 -19.05
N GLU A 37 -0.76 1.50 -19.20
CA GLU A 37 -0.13 0.31 -18.63
C GLU A 37 0.09 0.42 -17.12
N GLY A 38 0.01 -0.71 -16.40
CA GLY A 38 0.37 -0.79 -14.97
C GLY A 38 -0.80 -0.85 -13.99
N ILE A 39 -2.03 -0.97 -14.48
CA ILE A 39 -3.22 -1.29 -13.66
C ILE A 39 -3.89 -2.55 -14.20
N TYR A 40 -4.18 -3.51 -13.32
CA TYR A 40 -4.93 -4.71 -13.67
C TYR A 40 -6.44 -4.45 -13.60
N GLU A 41 -7.15 -4.67 -14.71
CA GLU A 41 -8.61 -4.57 -14.75
C GLU A 41 -9.24 -5.91 -14.39
N CYS A 42 -9.93 -5.99 -13.25
CA CYS A 42 -10.72 -7.18 -12.92
C CYS A 42 -11.96 -7.23 -13.82
N PRO A 43 -12.23 -8.34 -14.55
CA PRO A 43 -13.38 -8.42 -15.44
C PRO A 43 -14.72 -8.46 -14.71
N VAL A 44 -14.72 -8.86 -13.43
CA VAL A 44 -15.93 -9.00 -12.60
C VAL A 44 -16.35 -7.65 -12.05
N THR A 45 -17.57 -7.20 -12.39
CA THR A 45 -18.23 -6.07 -11.72
C THR A 45 -19.08 -6.63 -10.58
N VAL A 46 -18.98 -6.02 -9.40
CA VAL A 46 -19.56 -6.57 -8.17
C VAL A 46 -20.97 -6.02 -7.93
N GLU A 47 -21.98 -6.90 -7.95
CA GLU A 47 -23.35 -6.58 -7.52
C GLU A 47 -23.76 -7.31 -6.24
N ASN A 48 -23.14 -8.45 -5.96
CA ASN A 48 -23.45 -9.32 -4.82
C ASN A 48 -22.18 -9.94 -4.21
N GLU A 49 -22.34 -10.67 -3.09
CA GLU A 49 -21.21 -11.27 -2.37
C GLU A 49 -20.44 -12.32 -3.20
N LYS A 50 -21.13 -13.06 -4.08
CA LYS A 50 -20.48 -14.03 -4.96
C LYS A 50 -19.54 -13.33 -5.94
N ASP A 51 -19.98 -12.20 -6.50
CA ASP A 51 -19.14 -11.40 -7.39
C ASP A 51 -17.95 -10.80 -6.63
N ALA A 52 -18.16 -10.30 -5.41
CA ALA A 52 -17.08 -9.76 -4.59
C ALA A 52 -16.00 -10.81 -4.31
N LEU A 53 -16.39 -12.04 -3.96
CA LEU A 53 -15.46 -13.15 -3.74
C LEU A 53 -14.74 -13.57 -5.03
N ALA A 54 -15.45 -13.60 -6.17
CA ALA A 54 -14.87 -13.91 -7.47
C ALA A 54 -13.86 -12.84 -7.91
N ALA A 55 -14.20 -11.55 -7.75
CA ALA A 55 -13.33 -10.43 -8.07
C ALA A 55 -12.07 -10.44 -7.19
N LEU A 56 -12.20 -10.72 -5.88
CA LEU A 56 -11.06 -10.86 -4.97
C LEU A 56 -10.14 -12.03 -5.37
N ALA A 57 -10.72 -13.17 -5.76
CA ALA A 57 -9.94 -14.32 -6.21
C ALA A 57 -9.17 -13.99 -7.50
N ASP A 58 -9.80 -13.28 -8.43
CA ASP A 58 -9.21 -12.87 -9.71
C ASP A 58 -8.04 -11.90 -9.53
N VAL A 59 -8.22 -10.81 -8.76
CA VAL A 59 -7.13 -9.85 -8.51
C VAL A 59 -5.97 -10.51 -7.74
N LYS A 60 -6.27 -11.42 -6.80
CA LYS A 60 -5.25 -12.18 -6.07
C LYS A 60 -4.48 -13.15 -6.98
N ALA A 61 -5.16 -13.85 -7.88
CA ALA A 61 -4.53 -14.72 -8.87
C ALA A 61 -3.59 -13.94 -9.81
N ASN A 62 -3.92 -12.68 -10.07
CA ASN A 62 -3.08 -11.77 -10.85
C ASN A 62 -2.04 -11.03 -9.99
N GLY A 63 -1.85 -11.38 -8.72
CA GLY A 63 -0.80 -10.82 -7.86
C GLY A 63 -1.00 -9.35 -7.48
N VAL A 64 -2.21 -8.80 -7.62
CA VAL A 64 -2.55 -7.44 -7.18
C VAL A 64 -2.31 -7.33 -5.68
N ASN A 65 -1.58 -6.29 -5.27
CA ASN A 65 -1.28 -6.03 -3.85
C ASN A 65 -1.80 -4.67 -3.36
N ALA A 66 -2.37 -3.84 -4.24
CA ALA A 66 -3.09 -2.63 -3.90
C ALA A 66 -4.35 -2.53 -4.75
N LEU A 67 -5.51 -2.33 -4.11
CA LEU A 67 -6.82 -2.41 -4.77
C LEU A 67 -7.48 -1.04 -4.85
N VAL A 68 -8.03 -0.73 -6.03
CA VAL A 68 -8.92 0.40 -6.26
C VAL A 68 -10.33 -0.15 -6.42
N VAL A 69 -11.24 0.21 -5.52
CA VAL A 69 -12.66 -0.07 -5.63
C VAL A 69 -13.33 1.17 -6.24
N PHE A 70 -13.91 0.99 -7.43
CA PHE A 70 -14.50 2.05 -8.21
C PHE A 70 -16.03 1.95 -8.20
N LEU A 71 -16.68 2.98 -7.66
CA LEU A 71 -18.12 3.17 -7.71
C LEU A 71 -18.49 3.82 -9.04
N GLY A 72 -18.66 3.01 -10.08
CA GLY A 72 -19.14 3.48 -11.39
C GLY A 72 -20.61 3.92 -11.36
N ASN A 73 -21.38 3.42 -10.38
CA ASN A 73 -22.69 3.90 -9.96
C ASN A 73 -22.81 3.65 -8.43
N PHE A 74 -23.99 3.76 -7.85
CA PHE A 74 -24.22 3.43 -6.44
C PHE A 74 -23.84 1.96 -6.19
N GLY A 75 -22.90 1.70 -5.27
CA GLY A 75 -22.45 0.34 -5.03
C GLY A 75 -23.35 -0.49 -4.10
N PRO A 76 -23.22 -1.82 -4.14
CA PRO A 76 -23.92 -2.73 -3.24
C PRO A 76 -23.24 -2.71 -1.87
N GLU A 77 -23.85 -2.01 -0.91
CA GLU A 77 -23.29 -1.65 0.41
C GLU A 77 -22.48 -2.73 1.16
N THR A 78 -22.97 -3.98 1.19
CA THR A 78 -22.25 -5.08 1.84
C THR A 78 -21.19 -5.68 0.91
N PRO A 79 -21.52 -6.11 -0.33
CA PRO A 79 -20.51 -6.66 -1.24
C PRO A 79 -19.34 -5.71 -1.55
N GLU A 80 -19.58 -4.41 -1.67
CA GLU A 80 -18.50 -3.44 -1.95
C GLU A 80 -17.51 -3.31 -0.79
N THR A 81 -17.98 -3.39 0.45
CA THR A 81 -17.13 -3.30 1.65
C THR A 81 -16.47 -4.62 1.99
N LEU A 82 -17.02 -5.74 1.51
CA LEU A 82 -16.39 -7.06 1.57
C LEU A 82 -15.04 -7.07 0.84
N LEU A 83 -14.90 -6.30 -0.24
CA LEU A 83 -13.63 -6.12 -0.96
C LEU A 83 -12.55 -5.59 -0.02
N CYS A 84 -12.83 -4.51 0.71
CA CYS A 84 -11.90 -3.96 1.70
C CYS A 84 -11.67 -4.89 2.90
N GLN A 85 -12.70 -5.60 3.34
CA GLN A 85 -12.60 -6.48 4.50
C GLN A 85 -11.68 -7.70 4.23
N LYS A 86 -11.73 -8.25 3.01
CA LYS A 86 -11.05 -9.51 2.67
C LYS A 86 -9.77 -9.34 1.86
N PHE A 87 -9.51 -8.16 1.31
CA PHE A 87 -8.28 -7.92 0.58
C PHE A 87 -7.10 -7.72 1.55
N ASP A 88 -5.98 -8.42 1.29
CA ASP A 88 -4.82 -8.45 2.19
C ASP A 88 -3.93 -7.19 2.10
N GLY A 89 -4.25 -6.24 1.23
CA GLY A 89 -3.44 -5.04 0.96
C GLY A 89 -4.20 -3.71 1.18
N PRO A 90 -3.56 -2.56 0.90
CA PRO A 90 -4.20 -1.26 0.91
C PRO A 90 -5.33 -1.19 -0.13
N VAL A 91 -6.45 -0.57 0.26
CA VAL A 91 -7.64 -0.39 -0.58
C VAL A 91 -7.99 1.09 -0.67
N MET A 92 -8.22 1.57 -1.88
CA MET A 92 -8.75 2.90 -2.18
C MET A 92 -10.20 2.79 -2.65
N TYR A 93 -11.04 3.76 -2.29
CA TYR A 93 -12.36 3.95 -2.89
C TYR A 93 -12.44 5.29 -3.63
N VAL A 94 -12.98 5.25 -4.85
CA VAL A 94 -13.26 6.40 -5.71
C VAL A 94 -14.56 6.16 -6.47
N ALA A 95 -15.20 7.23 -6.94
CA ALA A 95 -16.48 7.17 -7.63
C ALA A 95 -16.50 8.00 -8.91
N ALA A 96 -17.39 7.63 -9.83
CA ALA A 96 -17.56 8.34 -11.08
C ALA A 96 -18.16 9.73 -10.85
N ALA A 97 -17.60 10.76 -11.50
CA ALA A 97 -18.33 11.98 -11.76
C ALA A 97 -19.51 11.70 -12.69
N GLU A 98 -20.62 12.38 -12.44
CA GLU A 98 -21.87 12.26 -13.19
C GLU A 98 -22.28 13.63 -13.72
N GLY A 99 -22.99 13.70 -14.84
CA GLY A 99 -23.49 14.97 -15.39
C GLY A 99 -23.10 15.29 -16.83
N ASP A 100 -22.90 14.27 -17.67
CA ASP A 100 -22.79 14.40 -19.13
C ASP A 100 -24.12 14.78 -19.82
N GLY A 101 -25.21 14.87 -19.05
CA GLY A 101 -26.54 15.27 -19.51
C GLY A 101 -27.46 14.10 -19.88
N ASP A 102 -26.96 12.86 -19.86
CA ASP A 102 -27.79 11.66 -20.05
C ASP A 102 -28.43 11.25 -18.72
N LEU A 103 -29.61 11.82 -18.45
CA LEU A 103 -30.40 11.53 -17.25
C LEU A 103 -31.11 10.16 -17.29
N ILE A 104 -31.02 9.42 -18.39
CA ILE A 104 -31.74 8.15 -18.59
C ILE A 104 -30.79 6.96 -18.39
N ASN A 105 -29.67 6.93 -19.12
CA ASN A 105 -28.70 5.82 -19.02
C ASN A 105 -27.37 6.23 -18.36
N GLY A 106 -27.10 7.52 -18.21
CA GLY A 106 -25.90 8.06 -17.58
C GLY A 106 -26.03 8.29 -16.07
N ARG A 107 -27.23 8.15 -15.50
CA ARG A 107 -27.47 8.30 -14.07
C ARG A 107 -27.09 7.03 -13.31
N GLY A 108 -26.13 7.15 -12.39
CA GLY A 108 -25.67 6.07 -11.53
C GLY A 108 -25.75 6.38 -10.02
N ASP A 109 -25.99 7.62 -9.60
CA ASP A 109 -25.97 8.06 -8.19
C ASP A 109 -24.64 7.70 -7.47
N ALA A 110 -23.52 7.73 -8.21
CA ALA A 110 -22.19 7.34 -7.73
C ALA A 110 -21.69 8.21 -6.55
N TYR A 111 -21.98 9.52 -6.57
CA TYR A 111 -21.64 10.41 -5.46
C TYR A 111 -22.37 10.04 -4.16
N CYS A 112 -23.69 9.78 -4.25
CA CYS A 112 -24.47 9.29 -3.11
C CYS A 112 -23.98 7.93 -2.62
N GLY A 113 -23.60 7.05 -3.56
CA GLY A 113 -22.94 5.77 -3.28
C GLY A 113 -21.66 5.96 -2.48
N MET A 114 -20.80 6.89 -2.88
CA MET A 114 -19.53 7.18 -2.18
C MET A 114 -19.74 7.66 -0.75
N LEU A 115 -20.74 8.54 -0.53
CA LEU A 115 -21.12 8.98 0.81
C LEU A 115 -21.60 7.81 1.68
N ASN A 116 -22.48 6.97 1.16
CA ASN A 116 -22.93 5.76 1.87
C ASN A 116 -21.76 4.82 2.16
N CYS A 117 -20.92 4.54 1.16
CA CYS A 117 -19.76 3.65 1.28
C CYS A 117 -18.81 4.11 2.39
N SER A 118 -18.49 5.42 2.43
CA SER A 118 -17.62 5.99 3.47
C SER A 118 -18.20 5.79 4.89
N TYR A 119 -19.51 5.98 5.05
CA TYR A 119 -20.20 5.76 6.31
C TYR A 119 -20.21 4.27 6.69
N ASN A 120 -20.46 3.41 5.72
CA ASN A 120 -20.48 1.96 5.86
C ASN A 120 -19.11 1.38 6.29
N LEU A 121 -18.02 1.79 5.63
CA LEU A 121 -16.64 1.43 5.99
C LEU A 121 -16.36 1.80 7.45
N LYS A 122 -16.77 3.02 7.87
CA LYS A 122 -16.60 3.48 9.25
C LYS A 122 -17.39 2.63 10.25
N MET A 123 -18.65 2.31 9.96
CA MET A 123 -19.48 1.45 10.82
C MET A 123 -18.92 0.03 10.96
N ARG A 124 -18.25 -0.49 9.93
CA ARG A 124 -17.61 -1.82 9.93
C ARG A 124 -16.18 -1.80 10.48
N HIS A 125 -15.67 -0.66 10.93
CA HIS A 125 -14.29 -0.46 11.38
C HIS A 125 -13.25 -0.84 10.33
N LEU A 126 -13.57 -0.67 9.05
CA LEU A 126 -12.67 -0.95 7.94
C LEU A 126 -11.80 0.28 7.65
N LYS A 127 -10.52 0.04 7.35
CA LYS A 127 -9.55 1.08 7.00
C LYS A 127 -9.32 1.05 5.49
N ALA A 128 -9.79 2.09 4.81
CA ALA A 128 -9.53 2.32 3.39
C ALA A 128 -9.05 3.76 3.18
N TYR A 129 -8.36 3.99 2.07
CA TYR A 129 -8.00 5.32 1.61
C TYR A 129 -9.14 5.90 0.77
N ILE A 130 -9.56 7.12 1.10
CA ILE A 130 -10.54 7.89 0.33
C ILE A 130 -9.87 9.26 0.09
N PRO A 131 -9.62 9.67 -1.16
CA PRO A 131 -9.14 11.01 -1.48
C PRO A 131 -10.06 12.10 -0.93
N GLU A 132 -9.55 13.31 -0.73
CA GLU A 132 -10.35 14.44 -0.24
C GLU A 132 -11.54 14.74 -1.16
N TYR A 133 -11.32 14.63 -2.47
CA TYR A 133 -12.34 14.71 -3.52
C TYR A 133 -12.40 13.37 -4.25
N PRO A 134 -13.14 12.36 -3.75
CA PRO A 134 -13.07 10.99 -4.26
C PRO A 134 -13.93 10.75 -5.51
N VAL A 135 -14.45 11.80 -6.14
CA VAL A 135 -15.38 11.73 -7.26
C VAL A 135 -14.79 12.50 -8.43
N GLY A 136 -14.66 11.85 -9.59
CA GLY A 136 -14.00 12.47 -10.74
C GLY A 136 -14.29 11.78 -12.06
N THR A 137 -13.91 12.46 -13.13
CA THR A 137 -13.79 11.89 -14.48
C THR A 137 -12.68 10.84 -14.52
N ALA A 138 -12.57 10.11 -15.64
CA ALA A 138 -11.54 9.08 -15.79
C ALA A 138 -10.12 9.63 -15.54
N ASP A 139 -9.79 10.79 -16.12
CA ASP A 139 -8.47 11.42 -15.96
C ASP A 139 -8.22 11.90 -14.53
N GLU A 140 -9.22 12.48 -13.87
CA GLU A 140 -9.11 12.91 -12.47
C GLU A 140 -8.92 11.72 -11.53
N ILE A 141 -9.64 10.61 -11.76
CA ILE A 141 -9.47 9.38 -10.99
C ILE A 141 -8.07 8.79 -11.20
N VAL A 142 -7.52 8.86 -12.41
CA VAL A 142 -6.13 8.42 -12.67
C VAL A 142 -5.13 9.21 -11.82
N GLU A 143 -5.31 10.52 -11.67
CA GLU A 143 -4.47 11.32 -10.78
C GLU A 143 -4.64 10.92 -9.30
N MET A 144 -5.86 10.65 -8.84
CA MET A 144 -6.11 10.12 -7.49
C MET A 144 -5.43 8.76 -7.26
N ILE A 145 -5.46 7.87 -8.26
CA ILE A 145 -4.76 6.58 -8.21
C ILE A 145 -3.25 6.81 -8.08
N LYS A 146 -2.67 7.77 -8.81
CA LYS A 146 -1.24 8.09 -8.73
C LYS A 146 -0.84 8.61 -7.34
N GLU A 147 -1.68 9.41 -6.70
CA GLU A 147 -1.47 9.87 -5.31
C GLU A 147 -1.59 8.74 -4.29
N PHE A 148 -2.41 7.73 -4.59
CA PHE A 148 -2.55 6.54 -3.75
C PHE A 148 -1.32 5.61 -3.80
N ILE A 149 -0.59 5.55 -4.92
CA ILE A 149 0.61 4.68 -5.07
C ILE A 149 1.63 4.84 -3.93
N PRO A 150 2.11 6.04 -3.56
CA PRO A 150 3.05 6.20 -2.45
C PRO A 150 2.46 5.78 -1.10
N VAL A 151 1.16 5.98 -0.88
CA VAL A 151 0.46 5.53 0.34
C VAL A 151 0.43 4.00 0.39
N ALA A 152 0.01 3.36 -0.71
CA ALA A 152 -0.02 1.91 -0.83
C ALA A 152 1.37 1.29 -0.64
N ARG A 153 2.39 1.89 -1.25
CA ARG A 153 3.79 1.48 -1.09
C ARG A 153 4.25 1.56 0.37
N GLY A 154 3.91 2.65 1.07
CA GLY A 154 4.21 2.81 2.49
C GLY A 154 3.56 1.72 3.35
N VAL A 155 2.26 1.47 3.13
CA VAL A 155 1.51 0.43 3.85
C VAL A 155 2.10 -0.96 3.60
N ILE A 156 2.39 -1.31 2.35
CA ILE A 156 2.99 -2.60 1.98
C ILE A 156 4.39 -2.72 2.60
N GLY A 157 5.20 -1.65 2.57
CA GLY A 157 6.54 -1.64 3.16
C GLY A 157 6.51 -1.87 4.67
N VAL A 158 5.66 -1.13 5.40
CA VAL A 158 5.52 -1.28 6.86
C VAL A 158 5.00 -2.67 7.23
N LYS A 159 4.01 -3.20 6.48
CA LYS A 159 3.46 -4.53 6.74
C LYS A 159 4.49 -5.66 6.60
N ASN A 160 5.53 -5.47 5.80
CA ASN A 160 6.61 -6.44 5.60
C ASN A 160 7.93 -6.03 6.30
N LEU A 161 7.87 -5.01 7.17
CA LEU A 161 9.04 -4.53 7.89
C LEU A 161 9.49 -5.58 8.92
N LYS A 162 10.79 -5.86 8.93
CA LYS A 162 11.45 -6.65 9.97
C LYS A 162 12.37 -5.73 10.76
N VAL A 163 12.18 -5.68 12.07
CA VAL A 163 13.02 -4.92 12.99
C VAL A 163 13.85 -5.91 13.79
N ILE A 164 15.17 -5.88 13.57
CA ILE A 164 16.12 -6.67 14.34
C ILE A 164 16.83 -5.74 15.32
N THR A 165 16.77 -6.04 16.61
CA THR A 165 17.42 -5.24 17.65
C THR A 165 18.49 -6.03 18.35
N PHE A 166 19.55 -5.37 18.83
CA PHE A 166 20.60 -5.98 19.64
C PHE A 166 20.61 -5.35 21.03
N GLY A 167 20.43 -6.17 22.06
CA GLY A 167 20.44 -5.73 23.46
C GLY A 167 19.10 -5.18 23.98
N PRO A 168 19.00 -4.95 25.30
CA PRO A 168 17.78 -4.48 25.93
C PRO A 168 17.57 -2.97 25.70
N ARG A 169 16.31 -2.54 25.76
CA ARG A 169 15.96 -1.12 25.63
C ARG A 169 16.36 -0.35 26.89
N PRO A 170 16.74 0.94 26.78
CA PRO A 170 17.12 1.73 27.94
C PRO A 170 15.97 1.88 28.96
N GLN A 171 16.26 1.63 30.23
CA GLN A 171 15.27 1.60 31.32
C GLN A 171 14.50 2.92 31.47
N ASP A 172 15.20 4.05 31.37
CA ASP A 172 14.63 5.38 31.65
C ASP A 172 13.98 6.05 30.42
N PHE A 173 13.93 5.37 29.26
CA PHE A 173 13.37 5.91 28.01
C PHE A 173 12.03 5.27 27.66
N PHE A 174 11.01 5.55 28.48
CA PHE A 174 9.67 4.99 28.28
C PHE A 174 9.06 5.34 26.91
N ALA A 175 9.30 6.54 26.37
CA ALA A 175 8.81 6.93 25.04
C ALA A 175 9.47 6.15 23.88
N CYS A 176 10.66 5.59 24.10
CA CYS A 176 11.34 4.73 23.13
C CYS A 176 10.93 3.26 23.25
N ASN A 177 10.17 2.90 24.30
CA ASN A 177 9.47 1.62 24.37
C ASN A 177 8.22 1.68 23.49
N ALA A 178 8.40 1.51 22.18
CA ALA A 178 7.28 1.40 21.26
C ALA A 178 6.33 0.28 21.71
N PRO A 179 5.00 0.48 21.64
CA PRO A 179 4.05 -0.56 21.98
C PRO A 179 4.15 -1.69 20.96
N ILE A 180 4.85 -2.77 21.33
CA ILE A 180 5.11 -3.95 20.49
C ILE A 180 3.81 -4.48 19.84
N LYS A 181 2.72 -4.49 20.61
CA LYS A 181 1.39 -4.87 20.11
C LYS A 181 0.98 -4.08 18.87
N GLY A 182 1.19 -2.76 18.87
CA GLY A 182 0.80 -1.91 17.74
C GLY A 182 1.62 -2.22 16.47
N LEU A 183 2.89 -2.57 16.63
CA LEU A 183 3.74 -2.99 15.51
C LEU A 183 3.27 -4.33 14.93
N TYR A 184 2.94 -5.31 15.78
CA TYR A 184 2.35 -6.58 15.31
C TYR A 184 0.98 -6.40 14.65
N GLU A 185 0.13 -5.50 15.14
CA GLU A 185 -1.15 -5.16 14.50
C GLU A 185 -0.99 -4.55 13.10
N LEU A 186 0.17 -3.93 12.83
CA LEU A 186 0.54 -3.45 11.49
C LEU A 186 1.17 -4.53 10.61
N GLY A 187 1.48 -5.71 11.15
CA GLY A 187 2.16 -6.80 10.47
C GLY A 187 3.70 -6.79 10.58
N VAL A 188 4.27 -5.86 11.34
CA VAL A 188 5.74 -5.76 11.54
C VAL A 188 6.25 -6.97 12.32
N GLU A 189 7.36 -7.56 11.88
CA GLU A 189 8.08 -8.59 12.61
C GLU A 189 9.18 -7.93 13.46
N ILE A 190 9.35 -8.41 14.69
CA ILE A 190 10.39 -7.93 15.61
C ILE A 190 11.16 -9.12 16.15
N GLU A 191 12.48 -9.07 16.01
CA GLU A 191 13.41 -10.07 16.53
C GLU A 191 14.46 -9.38 17.42
N GLU A 192 14.53 -9.81 18.67
CA GLU A 192 15.48 -9.28 19.64
C GLU A 192 16.66 -10.26 19.75
N ASN A 193 17.82 -9.89 19.21
CA ASN A 193 19.06 -10.66 19.22
C ASN A 193 20.00 -10.25 20.36
N SER A 194 20.93 -11.15 20.69
CA SER A 194 21.96 -10.87 21.67
C SER A 194 23.02 -9.96 21.07
N GLU A 195 23.52 -8.99 21.85
CA GLU A 195 24.69 -8.20 21.45
C GLU A 195 25.93 -9.08 21.16
N LEU A 196 25.96 -10.29 21.74
CA LEU A 196 26.99 -11.28 21.42
C LEU A 196 26.88 -11.81 19.98
N ASP A 197 25.67 -11.91 19.42
CA ASP A 197 25.47 -12.33 18.03
C ASP A 197 26.06 -11.28 17.08
N LEU A 198 25.85 -10.00 17.38
CA LEU A 198 26.49 -8.89 16.65
C LEU A 198 28.01 -8.93 16.78
N LEU A 199 28.54 -9.22 17.97
CA LEU A 199 29.99 -9.37 18.17
C LEU A 199 30.57 -10.56 17.38
N VAL A 200 29.84 -11.68 17.30
CA VAL A 200 30.26 -12.84 16.50
C VAL A 200 30.30 -12.47 15.01
N ALA A 201 29.27 -11.79 14.50
CA ALA A 201 29.24 -11.30 13.11
C ALA A 201 30.40 -10.32 12.83
N TYR A 202 30.62 -9.35 13.70
CA TYR A 202 31.74 -8.41 13.59
C TYR A 202 33.08 -9.15 13.49
N LYS A 203 33.34 -10.11 14.38
CA LYS A 203 34.59 -10.89 14.36
C LYS A 203 34.73 -11.75 13.10
N ALA A 204 33.63 -12.24 12.54
CA ALA A 204 33.64 -13.02 11.30
C ALA A 204 34.10 -12.17 10.09
N HIS A 205 33.87 -10.86 10.13
CA HIS A 205 34.33 -9.90 9.11
C HIS A 205 35.75 -9.33 9.40
N GLU A 206 36.52 -9.94 10.30
CA GLU A 206 37.91 -9.51 10.53
C GLU A 206 38.74 -9.64 9.24
N ASN A 207 39.36 -8.54 8.81
CA ASN A 207 40.13 -8.44 7.56
C ASN A 207 39.31 -8.78 6.29
N ASP A 208 37.99 -8.59 6.31
CA ASP A 208 37.18 -8.74 5.10
C ASP A 208 37.71 -7.82 3.97
N PRO A 209 37.92 -8.34 2.75
CA PRO A 209 38.53 -7.58 1.66
C PRO A 209 37.71 -6.35 1.23
N ARG A 210 36.42 -6.28 1.59
CA ARG A 210 35.54 -5.14 1.31
C ARG A 210 35.80 -3.94 2.22
N ILE A 211 36.53 -4.11 3.32
CA ILE A 211 36.74 -3.05 4.32
C ILE A 211 37.41 -1.82 3.72
N ASP A 212 38.39 -1.98 2.83
CA ASP A 212 39.11 -0.84 2.24
C ASP A 212 38.19 -0.05 1.28
N GLU A 213 37.28 -0.73 0.59
CA GLU A 213 36.27 -0.10 -0.29
C GLU A 213 35.25 0.70 0.54
N VAL A 214 34.70 0.11 1.60
CA VAL A 214 33.77 0.79 2.51
C VAL A 214 34.44 1.99 3.18
N CYS A 215 35.71 1.86 3.60
CA CYS A 215 36.48 2.97 4.15
C CYS A 215 36.62 4.13 3.16
N ALA A 216 36.84 3.84 1.87
CA ALA A 216 36.95 4.85 0.83
C ALA A 216 35.62 5.56 0.58
N ASP A 217 34.51 4.82 0.58
CA ASP A 217 33.16 5.38 0.44
C ASP A 217 32.81 6.29 1.63
N MET A 218 33.03 5.82 2.86
CA MET A 218 32.87 6.63 4.07
C MET A 218 33.74 7.91 4.03
N ALA A 219 34.99 7.82 3.55
CA ALA A 219 35.86 8.98 3.42
C ALA A 219 35.32 10.01 2.41
N ALA A 220 34.77 9.53 1.29
CA ALA A 220 34.16 10.37 0.28
C ALA A 220 32.91 11.09 0.82
N GLU A 221 32.05 10.40 1.58
CA GLU A 221 30.87 11.01 2.21
C GLU A 221 31.23 12.03 3.29
N MET A 222 32.25 11.75 4.11
CA MET A 222 32.66 12.64 5.20
C MET A 222 33.39 13.91 4.72
N GLY A 223 34.06 13.85 3.56
CA GLY A 223 34.84 14.94 2.99
C GLY A 223 36.24 15.13 3.62
N GLU A 224 37.04 15.99 3.00
CA GLU A 224 38.45 16.20 3.36
C GLU A 224 38.65 16.65 4.83
N GLY A 225 39.67 16.09 5.48
CA GLY A 225 40.08 16.47 6.84
C GLY A 225 39.19 15.95 7.97
N ARG A 226 38.13 15.17 7.68
CA ARG A 226 37.24 14.58 8.68
C ARG A 226 37.41 13.06 8.86
N TYR A 227 38.35 12.47 8.13
CA TYR A 227 38.63 11.03 8.14
C TYR A 227 39.55 10.62 9.30
N TYR A 228 39.13 9.63 10.08
CA TYR A 228 39.86 9.01 11.18
C TYR A 228 40.18 7.54 10.84
N PRO A 229 41.36 7.24 10.27
CA PRO A 229 41.66 5.93 9.67
C PRO A 229 41.42 4.73 10.59
N ASP A 230 41.89 4.83 11.85
CA ASP A 230 41.82 3.71 12.80
C ASP A 230 40.40 3.42 13.31
N LEU A 231 39.54 4.44 13.35
CA LEU A 231 38.14 4.28 13.76
C LEU A 231 37.29 3.77 12.59
N LEU A 232 37.51 4.32 11.39
CA LEU A 232 36.74 4.00 10.20
C LEU A 232 36.93 2.55 9.76
N LYS A 233 38.13 1.98 9.92
CA LYS A 233 38.32 0.55 9.65
C LYS A 233 37.43 -0.34 10.53
N ARG A 234 37.25 0.03 11.80
CA ARG A 234 36.34 -0.68 12.73
C ARG A 234 34.88 -0.43 12.38
N MET A 235 34.51 0.79 12.01
CA MET A 235 33.13 1.12 11.59
C MET A 235 32.76 0.38 10.30
N ALA A 236 33.65 0.34 9.32
CA ALA A 236 33.48 -0.43 8.09
C ALA A 236 33.29 -1.92 8.38
N GLN A 237 34.03 -2.48 9.34
CA GLN A 237 33.82 -3.86 9.78
C GLN A 237 32.46 -4.09 10.48
N PHE A 238 31.90 -3.07 11.14
CA PHE A 238 30.54 -3.15 11.71
C PHE A 238 29.42 -3.01 10.66
N GLU A 239 29.68 -2.30 9.56
CA GLU A 239 28.74 -2.15 8.45
C GLU A 239 28.57 -3.45 7.63
N LEU A 240 29.66 -4.23 7.52
CA LEU A 240 29.69 -5.52 6.83
C LEU A 240 29.05 -6.64 7.65
#